data_AF-A0A2V5PVB6-F1
#
_entry.id   AF-A0A2V5PVB6-F1
#
_cell.length_a   1.000
_cell.length_b   1.000
_cell.length_c   1.000
_cell.angle_alpha   90.00
_cell.angle_beta   90.00
_cell.angle_gamma   90.00
#
_symmetry.space_group_name_H-M   'P 1'
#
loop_
_entity.id
_entity.type
_entity.pdbx_description
1 polymer ?
#
loop_
_entity_poly.entity_id
_entity_poly.type
_entity_poly.pdbx_seq_one_letter_code
_entity_poly.pdbx_strand_id
1 'polypeptide(L)'
;MTLTRGHIAAYLNSQFSNLGAAIGQNSDPLVGFKEDVDAALRKLGVARANLATATLEDSQEEAAETLAEYYAARRIWRQLGDRTNLSLGGNSVNFTDQRMHVKTMMDDAATRCSQLGYSVTGEGMSMGYLNLDWIQPEPTTL
;
A
#
# COMPACT_ATOMS: atom_id res chain seq x y z
N MET A 1 -3.77 14.62 18.69
CA MET A 1 -4.91 14.56 17.76
C MET A 1 -5.47 13.13 17.87
N THR A 2 -6.46 12.71 17.10
CA THR A 2 -6.81 11.27 17.03
C THR A 2 -6.85 10.90 15.57
N LEU A 3 -5.96 10.00 15.17
CA LEU A 3 -5.92 9.57 13.78
C LEU A 3 -7.12 8.69 13.49
N THR A 4 -7.81 8.97 12.38
CA THR A 4 -8.99 8.22 11.96
C THR A 4 -8.68 7.58 10.61
N ARG A 5 -9.48 6.58 10.23
CA ARG A 5 -9.44 6.02 8.88
C ARG A 5 -9.52 7.10 7.78
N GLY A 6 -10.24 8.20 8.02
CA GLY A 6 -10.33 9.31 7.07
C GLY A 6 -9.01 10.04 6.86
N HIS A 7 -8.23 10.23 7.94
CA HIS A 7 -6.90 10.84 7.86
C HIS A 7 -5.94 9.95 7.04
N ILE A 8 -5.91 8.64 7.32
CA ILE A 8 -5.05 7.69 6.59
C ILE A 8 -5.45 7.64 5.10
N ALA A 9 -6.76 7.61 4.79
CA ALA A 9 -7.22 7.60 3.41
C ALA A 9 -6.87 8.91 2.66
N ALA A 10 -6.94 10.05 3.34
CA ALA A 10 -6.52 11.34 2.77
C ALA A 10 -5.01 11.38 2.51
N TYR A 11 -4.20 10.86 3.45
CA TYR A 11 -2.76 10.68 3.27
C TYR A 11 -2.48 9.85 2.01
N LEU A 12 -3.10 8.67 1.87
CA LEU A 12 -2.91 7.82 0.70
C LEU A 12 -3.32 8.50 -0.60
N ASN A 13 -4.42 9.26 -0.59
CA ASN A 13 -4.83 10.01 -1.77
C ASN A 13 -3.80 11.08 -2.15
N SER A 14 -3.14 11.73 -1.19
CA SER A 14 -2.07 12.68 -1.48
C SER A 14 -0.87 12.00 -2.16
N GLN A 15 -0.51 10.79 -1.73
CA GLN A 15 0.62 10.01 -2.29
C GLN A 15 0.31 9.42 -3.67
N PHE A 16 -0.93 8.96 -3.87
CA PHE A 16 -1.31 8.18 -5.06
C PHE A 16 -2.28 8.89 -6.00
N SER A 17 -2.66 10.16 -5.78
CA SER A 17 -3.65 10.88 -6.61
C SER A 17 -3.40 10.78 -8.12
N ASN A 18 -2.15 10.94 -8.54
CA ASN A 18 -1.75 10.83 -9.95
C ASN A 18 -1.89 9.41 -10.52
N LEU A 19 -1.77 8.39 -9.66
CA LEU A 19 -1.84 6.97 -10.03
C LEU A 19 -3.27 6.41 -9.90
N GLY A 20 -4.05 6.90 -8.93
CA GLY A 20 -5.42 6.49 -8.67
C GLY A 20 -6.35 6.72 -9.87
N ALA A 21 -6.17 7.84 -10.57
CA ALA A 21 -6.87 8.11 -11.83
C ALA A 21 -6.49 7.11 -12.93
N ALA A 22 -5.22 6.70 -13.02
CA ALA A 22 -4.72 5.79 -14.05
C ALA A 22 -5.22 4.35 -13.87
N ILE A 23 -5.45 3.92 -12.63
CA ILE A 23 -5.93 2.58 -12.31
C ILE A 23 -7.46 2.49 -12.17
N GLY A 24 -8.18 3.61 -12.31
CA GLY A 24 -9.65 3.63 -12.19
C GLY A 24 -10.13 3.52 -10.75
N GLN A 25 -9.36 4.08 -9.82
CA GLN A 25 -9.69 4.08 -8.40
C GLN A 25 -10.91 4.98 -8.13
N ASN A 26 -11.69 4.65 -7.08
CA ASN A 26 -12.81 5.48 -6.67
C ASN A 26 -12.31 6.88 -6.28
N SER A 27 -13.01 7.93 -6.73
CA SER A 27 -12.69 9.32 -6.42
C SER A 27 -12.84 9.68 -4.94
N ASP A 28 -13.62 8.90 -4.18
CA ASP A 28 -13.67 8.97 -2.72
C ASP A 28 -12.51 8.14 -2.12
N PRO A 29 -11.51 8.77 -1.48
CA PRO A 29 -10.38 8.08 -0.87
C PRO A 29 -10.78 7.03 0.16
N LEU A 30 -11.85 7.28 0.92
CA LEU A 30 -12.32 6.36 1.96
C LEU A 30 -12.83 5.04 1.37
N VAL A 31 -13.37 5.10 0.16
CA VAL A 31 -13.82 3.93 -0.59
C VAL A 31 -12.65 3.33 -1.37
N GLY A 32 -11.86 4.18 -2.04
CA GLY A 32 -10.77 3.80 -2.91
C GLY A 32 -9.65 3.06 -2.20
N PHE A 33 -9.33 3.41 -0.95
CA PHE A 33 -8.25 2.80 -0.14
C PHE A 33 -8.75 1.98 1.04
N LYS A 34 -10.05 1.68 1.12
CA LYS A 34 -10.65 0.99 2.27
C LYS A 34 -9.88 -0.26 2.68
N GLU A 35 -9.58 -1.12 1.71
CA GLU A 35 -8.92 -2.41 1.96
C GLU A 35 -7.49 -2.25 2.48
N ASP A 36 -6.76 -1.25 1.97
CA ASP A 36 -5.38 -0.96 2.34
C ASP A 36 -5.32 -0.40 3.77
N VAL A 37 -6.24 0.53 4.10
CA VAL A 37 -6.37 1.08 5.46
C VAL A 37 -6.83 0.01 6.46
N ASP A 38 -7.80 -0.83 6.10
CA ASP A 38 -8.25 -1.94 6.94
C ASP A 38 -7.14 -2.96 7.20
N ALA A 39 -6.24 -3.18 6.22
CA ALA A 39 -5.10 -4.09 6.38
C ALA A 39 -4.05 -3.51 7.33
N ALA A 40 -3.75 -2.21 7.21
CA ALA A 40 -2.86 -1.50 8.12
C ALA A 40 -3.37 -1.50 9.56
N LEU A 41 -4.65 -1.15 9.76
CA LEU A 41 -5.28 -1.14 11.08
C LEU A 41 -5.28 -2.53 11.73
N ARG A 42 -5.51 -3.59 10.95
CA ARG A 42 -5.40 -4.97 11.47
C ARG A 42 -4.00 -5.31 11.93
N LYS A 43 -2.96 -4.84 11.23
CA LYS A 43 -1.56 -5.05 11.63
C LYS A 43 -1.19 -4.29 12.90
N LEU A 44 -1.84 -3.16 13.16
CA LEU A 44 -1.75 -2.42 14.42
C LEU A 44 -2.58 -3.04 15.56
N GLY A 45 -3.22 -4.19 15.34
CA GLY A 45 -3.99 -4.90 16.37
C GLY A 45 -5.46 -4.47 16.48
N VAL A 46 -5.97 -3.65 15.58
CA VAL A 46 -7.39 -3.26 15.59
C VAL A 46 -8.26 -4.46 15.21
N ALA A 47 -9.18 -4.81 16.11
CA ALA A 47 -10.15 -5.88 15.87
C ALA A 47 -11.02 -5.59 14.64
N ARG A 48 -11.34 -6.64 13.86
CA ARG A 48 -12.13 -6.52 12.62
C ARG A 48 -13.47 -5.78 12.79
N ALA A 49 -14.14 -5.98 13.93
CA ALA A 49 -15.40 -5.31 14.25
C ALA A 49 -15.27 -3.78 14.43
N ASN A 50 -14.07 -3.30 14.77
CA ASN A 50 -13.82 -1.90 15.12
C ASN A 50 -13.14 -1.11 14.01
N LEU A 51 -12.80 -1.72 12.87
CA LEU A 51 -12.06 -1.07 11.77
C LEU A 51 -12.76 0.18 11.23
N ALA A 52 -14.09 0.19 11.22
CA ALA A 52 -14.86 1.31 10.68
C ALA A 52 -14.81 2.55 11.59
N THR A 53 -14.63 2.37 12.90
CA THR A 53 -14.67 3.42 13.93
C THR A 53 -13.35 3.53 14.68
N ALA A 54 -12.28 2.91 14.16
CA ALA A 54 -10.99 2.88 14.81
C ALA A 54 -10.40 4.28 14.89
N THR A 55 -9.99 4.65 16.10
CA THR A 55 -9.18 5.82 16.39
C THR A 55 -7.85 5.34 16.92
N LEU A 56 -6.77 5.78 16.30
CA LEU A 56 -5.41 5.50 16.77
C LEU A 56 -4.87 6.67 17.57
N GLU A 57 -3.95 6.36 18.48
CA GLU A 57 -3.13 7.37 19.15
C GLU A 57 -2.14 7.99 18.15
N ASP A 58 -1.75 9.25 18.38
CA ASP A 58 -0.77 9.94 17.54
C ASP A 58 0.57 9.17 17.45
N SER A 59 0.92 8.43 18.49
CA SER A 59 2.12 7.58 18.54
C SER A 59 2.14 6.47 17.47
N GLN A 60 0.97 6.10 16.95
CA GLN A 60 0.80 5.07 15.95
C GLN A 60 0.56 5.64 14.55
N GLU A 61 0.57 6.96 14.39
CA GLU A 61 0.23 7.64 13.13
C GLU A 61 1.18 7.26 12.00
N GLU A 62 2.47 7.42 12.22
CA GLU A 62 3.51 7.10 11.23
C GLU A 62 3.49 5.62 10.85
N ALA A 63 3.24 4.73 11.83
CA ALA A 63 3.10 3.29 11.58
C ALA A 63 1.85 2.97 10.75
N ALA A 64 0.72 3.61 11.05
CA ALA A 64 -0.54 3.42 10.32
C ALA A 64 -0.44 3.89 8.87
N GLU A 65 0.11 5.07 8.65
CA GLU A 65 0.30 5.65 7.32
C GLU A 65 1.26 4.81 6.48
N THR A 66 2.42 4.45 7.05
CA THR A 66 3.43 3.67 6.33
C THR A 66 2.94 2.26 5.98
N LEU A 67 2.24 1.58 6.90
CA LEU A 67 1.63 0.28 6.62
C LEU A 67 0.56 0.38 5.53
N ALA A 68 -0.29 1.40 5.60
CA ALA A 68 -1.34 1.60 4.61
C ALA A 68 -0.76 1.95 3.23
N GLU A 69 0.33 2.72 3.20
CA GLU A 69 1.06 3.07 1.97
C GLU A 69 1.66 1.83 1.32
N TYR A 70 2.28 0.96 2.11
CA TYR A 70 2.81 -0.32 1.62
C TYR A 70 1.70 -1.19 1.00
N TYR A 71 0.56 -1.33 1.68
CA TYR A 71 -0.57 -2.12 1.16
C TYR A 71 -1.16 -1.52 -0.11
N ALA A 72 -1.33 -0.19 -0.15
CA ALA A 72 -1.80 0.52 -1.33
C ALA A 72 -0.83 0.37 -2.50
N ALA A 73 0.46 0.63 -2.30
CA ALA A 73 1.50 0.49 -3.34
C ALA A 73 1.54 -0.94 -3.90
N ARG A 74 1.47 -1.96 -3.03
CA ARG A 74 1.43 -3.37 -3.44
C ARG A 74 0.20 -3.69 -4.28
N ARG A 75 -0.98 -3.22 -3.87
CA ARG A 75 -2.23 -3.45 -4.62
C ARG A 75 -2.18 -2.79 -5.98
N ILE A 76 -1.72 -1.54 -6.04
CA ILE A 76 -1.55 -0.77 -7.28
C ILE A 76 -0.53 -1.46 -8.19
N TRP A 77 0.62 -1.88 -7.66
CA TRP A 77 1.65 -2.59 -8.42
C TRP A 77 1.14 -3.89 -9.03
N ARG A 78 0.31 -4.65 -8.29
CA ARG A 78 -0.37 -5.85 -8.80
C ARG A 78 -1.36 -5.53 -9.92
N GLN A 79 -2.21 -4.52 -9.72
CA GLN A 79 -3.16 -4.09 -10.74
C GLN A 79 -2.47 -3.61 -12.03
N LEU A 80 -1.33 -2.94 -11.91
CA LEU A 80 -0.49 -2.56 -13.04
C LEU A 80 0.19 -3.77 -13.70
N GLY A 81 0.50 -4.83 -12.94
CA GLY A 81 1.07 -6.08 -13.45
C GLY A 81 0.05 -6.96 -14.19
N ASP A 82 -1.19 -7.02 -13.71
CA ASP A 82 -2.28 -7.78 -14.32
C ASP A 82 -2.76 -7.13 -15.64
N ARG A 83 -2.56 -5.82 -15.79
CA ARG A 83 -2.69 -5.11 -17.06
C ARG A 83 -1.51 -5.45 -17.97
N THR A 84 -1.48 -6.68 -18.45
CA THR A 84 -0.56 -7.13 -19.50
C THR A 84 -0.76 -6.29 -20.75
N ASN A 85 0.34 -5.75 -21.28
CA ASN A 85 0.50 -5.03 -22.55
C ASN A 85 -0.71 -5.13 -23.53
N LEU A 86 -1.75 -4.33 -23.34
CA LEU A 86 -2.62 -3.91 -24.43
C LEU A 86 -1.87 -2.80 -25.15
N SER A 87 -0.86 -3.19 -25.93
CA SER A 87 -0.25 -2.33 -26.94
C SER A 87 -1.27 -2.13 -28.07
N LEU A 88 -2.26 -1.28 -27.81
CA LEU A 88 -3.13 -0.70 -28.83
C LEU A 88 -2.75 0.77 -28.96
N GLY A 89 -1.61 1.02 -29.61
CA GLY A 89 -1.24 2.36 -30.09
C GLY A 89 -0.21 3.12 -29.25
N GLY A 90 1.07 2.90 -29.53
CA GLY A 90 2.10 3.95 -29.49
C GLY A 90 2.66 4.46 -28.16
N ASN A 91 2.04 4.16 -27.00
CA ASN A 91 2.46 4.71 -25.69
C ASN A 91 3.03 3.66 -24.71
N SER A 92 3.79 2.68 -25.21
CA SER A 92 4.39 1.62 -24.37
C SER A 92 5.44 2.12 -23.36
N VAL A 93 5.89 3.37 -23.49
CA VAL A 93 6.95 3.95 -22.65
C VAL A 93 6.46 4.34 -21.24
N ASN A 94 5.16 4.51 -21.00
CA ASN A 94 4.69 5.06 -19.71
C ASN A 94 4.25 4.00 -18.67
N PHE A 95 3.87 2.80 -19.09
CA PHE A 95 3.35 1.77 -18.16
C PHE A 95 4.44 1.08 -17.33
N THR A 96 5.56 0.76 -17.96
CA THR A 96 6.72 0.16 -17.28
C THR A 96 7.30 1.13 -16.26
N ASP A 97 7.45 2.40 -16.62
CA ASP A 97 7.98 3.44 -15.74
C ASP A 97 7.06 3.71 -14.55
N GLN A 98 5.74 3.78 -14.76
CA GLN A 98 4.76 3.89 -13.68
C GLN A 98 4.79 2.68 -12.75
N ARG A 99 4.88 1.46 -13.29
CA ARG A 99 4.97 0.25 -12.48
C ARG A 99 6.27 0.21 -11.67
N MET A 100 7.38 0.62 -12.26
CA MET A 100 8.67 0.70 -11.55
C MET A 100 8.66 1.79 -10.48
N HIS A 101 8.04 2.94 -10.75
CA HIS A 101 7.85 4.00 -9.77
C HIS A 101 7.06 3.52 -8.55
N VAL A 102 5.92 2.84 -8.77
CA VAL A 102 5.12 2.25 -7.67
C VAL A 102 5.92 1.18 -6.92
N LYS A 103 6.75 0.40 -7.62
CA LYS A 103 7.65 -0.56 -6.96
C LYS A 103 8.65 0.15 -6.04
N THR A 104 9.26 1.25 -6.47
CA THR A 104 10.16 2.04 -5.62
C THR A 104 9.42 2.58 -4.40
N MET A 105 8.21 3.13 -4.56
CA MET A 105 7.39 3.57 -3.42
C MET A 105 7.08 2.42 -2.45
N MET A 106 6.81 1.22 -2.96
CA MET A 106 6.58 0.03 -2.14
C MET A 106 7.83 -0.38 -1.37
N ASP A 107 9.01 -0.37 -2.01
CA ASP A 107 10.29 -0.72 -1.39
C ASP A 107 10.71 0.31 -0.32
N ASP A 108 10.45 1.61 -0.57
CA ASP A 108 10.67 2.70 0.40
C ASP A 108 9.72 2.59 1.60
N ALA A 109 8.44 2.29 1.36
CA ALA A 109 7.46 2.04 2.43
C ALA A 109 7.82 0.79 3.24
N ALA A 110 8.34 -0.26 2.62
CA ALA A 110 8.82 -1.46 3.31
C ALA A 110 10.03 -1.18 4.22
N THR A 111 10.95 -0.32 3.75
CA THR A 111 12.10 0.13 4.54
C THR A 111 11.66 0.93 5.76
N ARG A 112 10.73 1.89 5.57
CA ARG A 112 10.13 2.66 6.68
C ARG A 112 9.37 1.76 7.66
N CYS A 113 8.58 0.79 7.17
CA CYS A 113 7.92 -0.20 8.04
C CYS A 113 8.93 -0.93 8.92
N SER A 114 10.06 -1.35 8.34
CA SER A 114 11.11 -2.08 9.08
C SER A 114 11.78 -1.21 10.14
N GLN A 115 11.98 0.09 9.89
CA GLN A 115 12.47 1.05 10.88
C GLN A 115 11.49 1.26 12.05
N LEU A 116 10.19 1.11 11.79
CA LEU A 116 9.11 1.22 12.76
C LEU A 116 8.82 -0.10 13.51
N GLY A 117 9.65 -1.13 13.34
CA GLY A 117 9.48 -2.44 13.99
C GLY A 117 8.47 -3.37 13.30
N TYR A 118 8.10 -3.05 12.05
CA TYR A 118 7.26 -3.88 11.20
C TYR A 118 8.10 -4.41 10.02
N SER A 119 8.98 -5.36 10.30
CA SER A 119 9.87 -5.95 9.30
C SER A 119 9.07 -6.58 8.16
N VAL A 120 9.37 -6.17 6.93
CA VAL A 120 8.81 -6.80 5.74
C VAL A 120 9.71 -7.97 5.35
N THR A 121 9.37 -9.18 5.82
CA THR A 121 10.11 -10.40 5.48
C THR A 121 9.59 -10.96 4.16
N GLY A 122 10.45 -10.97 3.13
CA GLY A 122 10.18 -11.63 1.85
C GLY A 122 11.18 -11.28 0.75
N GLU A 123 11.74 -12.29 0.09
CA GLU A 123 12.67 -12.12 -1.03
C GLU A 123 11.92 -11.70 -2.31
N GLY A 124 11.96 -10.41 -2.61
CA GLY A 124 11.47 -9.86 -3.87
C GLY A 124 12.37 -10.26 -5.03
N MET A 125 12.04 -11.39 -5.67
CA MET A 125 12.64 -12.01 -6.88
C MET A 125 13.61 -13.17 -6.61
N SER A 126 13.13 -14.39 -6.85
CA SER A 126 13.98 -15.52 -7.25
C SER A 126 13.66 -15.87 -8.70
N MET A 127 14.67 -15.74 -9.56
CA MET A 127 14.81 -16.35 -10.90
C MET A 127 13.48 -16.57 -11.66
N GLY A 128 12.85 -15.49 -12.11
CA GLY A 128 11.83 -15.54 -13.17
C GLY A 128 10.43 -16.01 -12.77
N TYR A 129 10.16 -16.29 -11.49
CA TYR A 129 8.81 -16.58 -11.01
C TYR A 129 8.36 -15.57 -9.96
N LEU A 130 7.16 -15.02 -10.16
CA LEU A 130 6.41 -14.30 -9.12
C LEU A 130 5.99 -15.32 -8.07
N ASN A 131 6.83 -15.53 -7.05
CA ASN A 131 6.38 -16.20 -5.82
C ASN A 131 5.39 -15.27 -5.13
N LEU A 132 4.11 -15.62 -5.20
CA LEU A 132 3.00 -14.84 -4.62
C LEU A 132 2.78 -15.13 -3.14
N ASP A 133 3.51 -16.10 -2.59
CA ASP A 133 3.53 -16.39 -1.17
C ASP A 133 4.50 -15.46 -0.44
N TRP A 134 3.93 -14.66 0.45
CA TRP A 134 4.59 -14.00 1.59
C TRP A 134 5.52 -12.82 1.32
N ILE A 135 4.90 -11.63 1.27
CA ILE A 135 5.50 -10.38 1.73
C ILE A 135 4.40 -9.61 2.49
N GLN A 136 4.39 -9.70 3.81
CA GLN A 136 3.56 -8.84 4.67
C GLN A 136 4.45 -8.32 5.81
N PRO A 137 4.30 -7.05 6.22
CA PRO A 137 4.98 -6.56 7.41
C PRO A 137 4.56 -7.39 8.64
N GLU A 138 5.54 -7.83 9.42
CA GLU A 138 5.35 -8.56 10.67
C GLU A 138 6.01 -7.79 11.83
N PRO A 139 5.41 -7.79 13.03
CA PRO A 139 6.04 -7.18 14.19
C PRO A 139 7.36 -7.89 14.49
N THR A 140 8.44 -7.13 14.68
CA THR A 140 9.73 -7.69 15.06
C THR A 140 9.61 -8.30 16.47
N THR A 141 9.61 -9.63 16.57
CA THR A 141 9.67 -10.31 17.87
C THR A 141 11.03 -10.03 18.51
N LEU A 142 11.03 -9.40 19.69
CA LEU A 142 12.18 -9.30 20.59
C LEU A 142 12.56 -10.68 21.14
#